data_AF-A0A938B1T5-F1
#
_entry.id   AF-A0A938B1T5-F1
#
_cell.length_a   1.000
_cell.length_b   1.000
_cell.length_c   1.000
_cell.angle_alpha   90.00
_cell.angle_beta   90.00
_cell.angle_gamma   90.00
#
_symmetry.space_group_name_H-M   'P 1'
#
loop_
_entity.id
_entity.type
_entity.pdbx_description
1 polymer ?
#
loop_
_entity_poly.entity_id
_entity_poly.type
_entity_poly.pdbx_seq_one_letter_code
_entity_poly.pdbx_strand_id
1 'polypeptide(L)'
;MAAHHHNEELAVQQQGWQHEVVEPVLARTPERQAAFVTPSGIPMQRLYTPLDVSQADYVEHLNAPGQFPFTRGIHPTMYRGRLWTMRQYAGFGTAEVSNQRYKFLLERGQKGL
;
A
#
# COMPACT_ATOMS: atom_id res chain seq x y z
N MET A 1 -5.46 16.77 23.69
CA MET A 1 -5.16 18.20 23.41
C MET A 1 -3.88 18.40 22.58
N ALA A 2 -2.82 17.59 22.70
CA ALA A 2 -1.59 17.78 21.90
C ALA A 2 -1.71 17.45 20.39
N ALA A 3 -2.53 16.47 20.00
CA ALA A 3 -2.62 16.02 18.61
C ALA A 3 -3.33 17.02 17.67
N HIS A 4 -4.27 17.84 18.17
CA HIS A 4 -4.95 18.85 17.35
C HIS A 4 -4.01 20.00 17.01
N HIS A 5 -3.18 20.44 17.96
CA HIS A 5 -2.22 21.51 17.74
C HIS A 5 -1.19 21.16 16.65
N HIS A 6 -0.72 19.92 16.64
CA HIS A 6 0.25 19.44 15.65
C HIS A 6 -0.31 19.43 14.21
N ASN A 7 -1.60 19.08 14.05
CA ASN A 7 -2.24 19.09 12.74
C ASN A 7 -2.46 20.51 12.22
N GLU A 8 -2.76 21.47 13.10
CA GLU A 8 -2.89 22.88 12.71
C GLU A 8 -1.56 23.46 12.23
N GLU A 9 -0.45 23.18 12.92
CA GLU A 9 0.89 23.57 12.49
C GLU A 9 1.25 22.96 11.13
N LEU A 10 0.96 21.68 10.93
CA LEU A 10 1.17 20.99 9.65
C LEU A 10 0.36 21.62 8.52
N ALA A 11 -0.88 22.05 8.79
CA ALA A 11 -1.73 22.69 7.79
C ALA A 11 -1.15 24.04 7.34
N VAL A 12 -0.69 24.84 8.30
CA VAL A 12 -0.01 26.12 8.02
C VAL A 12 1.28 25.87 7.23
N GLN A 13 2.08 24.89 7.63
CA GLN A 13 3.31 24.53 6.93
C GLN A 13 3.03 24.06 5.50
N GLN A 14 2.01 23.22 5.29
CA GLN A 14 1.63 22.73 3.97
C GLN A 14 1.13 23.86 3.07
N GLN A 15 0.36 24.80 3.61
CA GLN A 15 -0.08 25.99 2.87
C GLN A 15 1.08 26.91 2.50
N GLY A 16 2.01 27.13 3.44
CA GLY A 16 3.24 27.90 3.21
C GLY A 16 4.09 27.27 2.11
N TRP A 17 4.33 25.96 2.18
CA TRP A 17 5.04 25.23 1.13
C TRP A 17 4.36 25.36 -0.24
N GLN A 18 3.02 25.25 -0.30
CA GLN A 18 2.28 25.36 -1.55
C GLN A 18 2.47 26.75 -2.21
N HIS A 19 2.37 27.83 -1.43
CA HIS A 19 2.49 29.20 -1.97
C HIS A 19 3.94 29.63 -2.20
N GLU A 20 4.83 29.34 -1.25
CA GLU A 20 6.20 29.86 -1.27
C GLU A 20 7.15 29.02 -2.13
N VAL A 21 6.84 27.73 -2.32
CA VAL A 21 7.73 26.79 -3.02
C VAL A 21 7.10 26.25 -4.29
N VAL A 22 5.86 25.76 -4.24
CA VAL A 22 5.25 25.06 -5.39
C VAL A 22 4.82 26.02 -6.49
N GLU A 23 4.04 27.05 -6.16
CA GLU A 23 3.52 28.01 -7.16
C GLU A 23 4.61 28.74 -7.97
N PRO A 24 5.71 29.23 -7.38
CA PRO A 24 6.80 29.86 -8.14
C PRO A 24 7.46 28.89 -9.13
N VAL A 25 7.54 27.61 -8.77
CA VAL A 25 8.10 26.58 -9.66
C VAL A 25 7.13 26.30 -10.80
N LEU A 26 5.84 26.11 -10.52
CA LEU A 26 4.82 25.85 -11.54
C LEU A 26 4.67 27.00 -12.54
N ALA A 27 4.83 28.25 -12.08
CA ALA A 27 4.81 29.42 -12.95
C ALA A 27 5.97 29.45 -13.96
N ARG A 28 7.13 28.89 -13.58
CA ARG A 28 8.32 28.83 -14.44
C ARG A 28 8.34 27.59 -15.31
N THR A 29 7.96 26.46 -14.72
CA THR A 29 8.00 25.14 -15.35
C THR A 29 6.77 24.35 -14.91
N PRO A 30 5.76 24.18 -15.78
CA PRO A 30 4.58 23.41 -15.44
C PRO A 30 4.91 21.94 -15.29
N GLU A 31 4.06 21.22 -14.56
CA GLU A 31 4.13 19.78 -14.48
C GLU A 31 3.81 19.10 -15.82
N ARG A 32 4.25 17.85 -15.96
CA ARG A 32 4.08 17.07 -17.20
C ARG A 32 2.62 16.79 -17.55
N GLN A 33 1.72 16.84 -16.57
CA GLN A 33 0.31 16.57 -16.71
C GLN A 33 -0.47 17.54 -15.83
N ALA A 34 -1.68 17.92 -16.27
CA ALA A 34 -2.56 18.75 -15.47
C ALA A 34 -3.10 18.02 -14.23
N ALA A 35 -3.24 16.69 -14.31
CA ALA A 35 -3.61 15.83 -13.19
C ALA A 35 -2.89 14.48 -13.33
N PHE A 36 -2.45 13.92 -12.21
CA PHE A 36 -1.88 12.59 -12.14
C PHE A 36 -2.95 11.63 -11.65
N VAL A 37 -3.21 10.56 -12.42
CA VAL A 37 -4.29 9.61 -12.16
C VAL A 37 -3.75 8.20 -12.27
N THR A 38 -4.15 7.31 -11.36
CA THR A 38 -3.79 5.89 -11.43
C THR A 38 -4.50 5.21 -12.62
N PRO A 39 -4.05 4.03 -13.08
CA PRO A 39 -4.75 3.27 -14.11
C PRO A 39 -6.22 2.95 -13.77
N SER A 40 -6.56 2.94 -12.48
CA SER A 40 -7.93 2.73 -11.98
C SER A 40 -8.76 4.01 -11.88
N GLY A 41 -8.25 5.16 -12.34
CA GLY A 41 -8.99 6.43 -12.34
C GLY A 41 -8.92 7.21 -11.03
N ILE A 42 -8.02 6.86 -10.10
CA ILE A 42 -7.91 7.55 -8.80
C ILE A 42 -6.97 8.76 -8.93
N PRO A 43 -7.41 9.99 -8.60
CA PRO A 43 -6.55 11.17 -8.64
C PRO A 43 -5.48 11.11 -7.55
N MET A 44 -4.26 11.47 -7.89
CA MET A 44 -3.12 11.51 -6.97
C MET A 44 -2.75 12.95 -6.63
N GLN A 45 -2.66 13.25 -5.34
CA GLN A 45 -2.18 14.54 -4.85
C GLN A 45 -0.65 14.62 -4.94
N ARG A 46 -0.12 15.85 -5.00
CA ARG A 46 1.34 16.11 -5.04
C ARG A 46 2.05 15.62 -3.77
N LEU A 47 1.37 15.72 -2.64
CA LEU A 47 1.86 15.37 -1.32
C LEU A 47 0.69 14.86 -0.49
N TYR A 48 0.92 13.77 0.24
CA TYR A 48 0.01 13.26 1.28
C TYR A 48 0.66 13.46 2.64
N THR A 49 -0.10 13.98 3.61
CA THR A 49 0.32 14.30 4.97
C THR A 49 -0.64 13.65 5.97
N PRO A 50 -0.36 13.73 7.29
CA PRO A 50 -1.33 13.30 8.31
C PRO A 50 -2.69 14.03 8.26
N LEU A 51 -2.82 15.12 7.50
CA LEU A 51 -4.09 15.82 7.29
C LEU A 51 -5.01 15.08 6.32
N ASP A 52 -4.46 14.22 5.47
CA ASP A 52 -5.23 13.45 4.48
C ASP A 52 -5.85 12.17 5.06
N VAL A 53 -5.59 11.87 6.34
CA VAL A 53 -6.15 10.70 7.05
C VAL A 53 -6.70 11.15 8.39
N SER A 54 -8.02 11.06 8.58
CA SER A 54 -8.61 11.40 9.87
C SER A 54 -8.23 10.35 10.93
N GLN A 55 -8.13 10.76 12.19
CA GLN A 55 -7.84 9.85 13.30
C GLN A 55 -8.96 8.80 13.48
N ALA A 56 -10.21 9.16 13.19
CA ALA A 56 -11.34 8.23 13.22
C ALA A 56 -11.18 7.17 12.13
N ASP A 57 -10.90 7.59 10.89
CA ASP A 57 -10.67 6.68 9.77
C ASP A 57 -9.47 5.76 10.04
N TYR A 58 -8.42 6.29 10.68
CA TYR A 58 -7.26 5.49 11.05
C TYR A 58 -7.64 4.35 12.00
N VAL A 59 -8.41 4.63 13.04
CA VAL A 59 -8.78 3.60 14.03
C VAL A 59 -9.82 2.64 13.46
N GLU A 60 -10.88 3.16 12.84
CA GLU A 60 -12.00 2.35 12.35
C GLU A 60 -11.63 1.51 11.11
N HIS A 61 -10.88 2.09 10.17
CA HIS A 61 -10.58 1.42 8.91
C HIS A 61 -9.26 0.67 8.91
N LEU A 62 -8.22 1.06 9.66
CA LEU A 62 -6.98 0.27 9.69
C LEU A 62 -7.01 -0.79 10.81
N ASN A 63 -7.37 -0.38 12.03
CA ASN A 63 -7.34 -1.18 13.25
C ASN A 63 -6.05 -2.03 13.44
N ALA A 64 -6.04 -3.01 14.35
CA ALA A 64 -4.93 -3.94 14.56
C ALA A 64 -5.00 -5.17 13.62
N PRO A 65 -3.86 -5.77 13.23
CA PRO A 65 -3.86 -7.02 12.47
C PRO A 65 -4.59 -8.13 13.24
N GLY A 66 -5.37 -8.95 12.54
CA GLY A 66 -6.20 -9.99 13.15
C GLY A 66 -7.51 -9.49 13.76
N GLN A 67 -7.85 -8.20 13.60
CA GLN A 67 -9.13 -7.62 14.03
C GLN A 67 -9.87 -7.01 12.84
N PHE A 68 -11.20 -7.03 12.88
CA PHE A 68 -12.05 -6.36 11.88
C PHE A 68 -11.68 -4.86 11.79
N PRO A 69 -11.58 -4.26 10.58
CA PRO A 69 -11.94 -4.79 9.26
C PRO A 69 -10.81 -5.56 8.54
N PHE A 70 -9.76 -5.98 9.26
CA PHE A 70 -8.63 -6.78 8.77
C PHE A 70 -7.76 -6.11 7.71
N THR A 71 -7.84 -4.78 7.59
CA THR A 71 -7.05 -3.98 6.64
C THR A 71 -5.54 -4.19 6.81
N ARG A 72 -5.06 -4.41 8.04
CA ARG A 72 -3.64 -4.71 8.33
C ARG A 72 -3.29 -6.20 8.28
N GLY A 73 -4.23 -7.05 7.86
CA GLY A 73 -4.09 -8.49 7.72
C GLY A 73 -5.02 -9.28 8.63
N ILE A 74 -5.39 -10.49 8.18
CA ILE A 74 -6.32 -11.40 8.89
C ILE A 74 -5.69 -12.15 10.07
N HIS A 75 -4.36 -12.15 10.20
CA HIS A 75 -3.66 -12.85 11.27
C HIS A 75 -2.87 -11.85 12.14
N PRO A 76 -2.89 -11.98 13.47
CA PRO A 76 -2.25 -11.00 14.36
C PRO A 76 -0.71 -10.99 14.25
N THR A 77 -0.09 -12.12 13.87
CA THR A 77 1.38 -12.25 13.76
C THR A 77 1.89 -12.27 12.33
N MET A 78 0.99 -12.35 11.33
CA MET A 78 1.29 -12.43 9.91
C MET A 78 2.53 -13.30 9.61
N TYR A 79 3.44 -12.81 8.78
CA TYR A 79 4.61 -13.54 8.31
C TYR A 79 5.74 -13.66 9.33
N ARG A 80 5.61 -13.05 10.52
CA ARG A 80 6.50 -13.35 11.66
C ARG A 80 6.20 -14.72 12.25
N GLY A 81 4.95 -15.17 12.19
CA GLY A 81 4.53 -16.49 12.64
C GLY A 81 4.64 -17.55 11.53
N ARG A 82 4.04 -17.27 10.37
CA ARG A 82 4.06 -18.19 9.22
C ARG A 82 4.18 -17.41 7.92
N LEU A 83 5.20 -17.69 7.13
CA LEU A 83 5.36 -17.13 5.78
C LEU A 83 4.16 -17.48 4.88
N TRP A 84 3.93 -16.69 3.84
CA TRP A 84 2.95 -17.02 2.81
C TRP A 84 3.30 -18.36 2.15
N THR A 85 2.29 -19.06 1.64
CA THR A 85 2.54 -20.30 0.91
C THR A 85 3.09 -19.94 -0.46
N MET A 86 4.35 -20.27 -0.72
CA MET A 86 4.90 -20.21 -2.07
C MET A 86 4.22 -21.28 -2.92
N ARG A 87 3.38 -20.85 -3.87
CA ARG A 87 2.69 -21.71 -4.84
C ARG A 87 3.09 -21.30 -6.25
N GLN A 88 4.03 -22.03 -6.82
CA GLN A 88 4.36 -21.85 -8.23
C GLN A 88 3.29 -22.54 -9.05
N TYR A 89 2.64 -21.79 -9.94
CA TYR A 89 1.86 -22.39 -11.01
C TYR A 89 2.77 -23.29 -11.84
N ALA A 90 2.45 -24.57 -11.86
CA ALA A 90 3.12 -25.57 -12.66
C ALA A 90 2.05 -26.46 -13.29
N GLY A 91 2.32 -26.95 -14.49
CA GLY A 91 1.36 -27.74 -15.26
C GLY A 91 1.54 -27.48 -16.74
N PHE A 92 1.94 -28.49 -17.49
CA PHE A 92 2.07 -28.45 -18.95
C PHE A 92 2.09 -29.87 -19.51
N GLY A 93 1.62 -30.04 -20.74
CA GLY A 93 1.57 -31.35 -21.39
C GLY A 93 0.57 -32.29 -20.72
N THR A 94 0.99 -33.53 -20.44
CA THR A 94 0.13 -34.56 -19.84
C THR A 94 0.15 -34.51 -18.31
N ALA A 95 -0.76 -35.28 -17.69
CA ALA A 95 -0.84 -35.41 -16.25
C ALA A 95 0.47 -35.95 -15.64
N GLU A 96 1.13 -36.89 -16.31
CA GLU A 96 2.38 -37.51 -15.88
C GLU A 96 3.52 -36.49 -15.84
N VAL A 97 3.65 -35.68 -16.89
CA VAL A 97 4.68 -34.62 -16.99
C VAL A 97 4.47 -33.55 -15.93
N SER A 98 3.21 -33.17 -15.70
CA SER A 98 2.87 -32.22 -14.62
C SER A 98 3.16 -32.80 -13.24
N ASN A 99 2.86 -34.09 -13.00
CA ASN A 99 3.17 -34.77 -11.75
C ASN A 99 4.68 -34.82 -11.45
N GLN A 100 5.51 -35.10 -12.46
CA GLN A 100 6.97 -35.06 -12.34
C GLN A 100 7.45 -33.66 -11.92
N ARG A 101 6.89 -32.61 -12.54
CA ARG A 101 7.21 -31.23 -12.18
C ARG A 101 6.79 -30.87 -10.74
N TYR A 102 5.62 -31.32 -10.30
CA TYR A 102 5.15 -31.10 -8.92
C TYR A 102 6.08 -31.75 -7.90
N LYS A 103 6.50 -33.00 -8.12
CA LYS A 103 7.44 -33.70 -7.25
C LYS A 103 8.78 -32.96 -7.16
N PHE A 104 9.33 -32.56 -8.31
CA PHE A 104 10.56 -31.76 -8.36
C PHE A 104 10.44 -30.45 -7.55
N LEU A 105 9.30 -29.76 -7.62
CA LEU A 105 9.08 -28.52 -6.88
C LEU A 105 8.96 -28.74 -5.37
N LEU A 106 8.27 -29.81 -4.94
CA LEU A 106 8.17 -30.19 -3.54
C LEU A 106 9.54 -30.51 -2.94
N GLU A 107 10.39 -31.26 -3.66
CA GLU A 107 11.77 -31.56 -3.26
C GLU A 107 12.63 -30.29 -3.08
N ARG A 108 12.32 -29.23 -3.84
CA ARG A 108 13.00 -27.93 -3.77
C ARG A 108 12.39 -26.97 -2.74
N GLY A 109 11.47 -27.45 -1.89
CA GLY A 109 10.93 -26.69 -0.77
C GLY A 109 9.64 -25.91 -1.06
N GLN A 110 8.99 -26.14 -2.21
CA GLN A 110 7.62 -25.68 -2.43
C GLN A 110 6.67 -26.39 -1.44
N LYS A 111 5.73 -25.65 -0.86
CA LYS A 111 4.79 -26.18 0.16
C LYS A 111 3.32 -26.15 -0.26
N GLY A 112 3.01 -25.64 -1.44
CA GLY A 112 1.66 -25.71 -2.00
C GLY A 112 1.72 -26.05 -3.48
N LEU A 113 0.84 -26.94 -3.92
CA LEU A 113 0.60 -27.27 -5.33
C LEU A 113 -0.60 -26.48 -5.86
#